data_AF-A0A947RTN4-F1
#
_entry.id   AF-A0A947RTN4-F1
#
_cell.length_a   1.000
_cell.length_b   1.000
_cell.length_c   1.000
_cell.angle_alpha   90.00
_cell.angle_beta   90.00
_cell.angle_gamma   90.00
#
_symmetry.space_group_name_H-M   'P 1'
#
loop_
_entity.id
_entity.type
_entity.pdbx_description
1 polymer ?
#
loop_
_entity_poly.entity_id
_entity_poly.type
_entity_poly.pdbx_seq_one_letter_code
_entity_poly.pdbx_strand_id
1 'polypeptide(L)'
;LRLGLTVGELDALASAAERTVRLGSFCTVFSKTEILSHLRNGEPVEGIVRGAFESVVERIVEMDPLDGLVVATGGVVAHNPTIVEIITERLGREVIVPEAPQFTGALGAALTARSLDDRNRANGKG
;
A
#
# COMPACT_ATOMS: atom_id res chain seq x y z
N LEU A 1 -3.24 -12.11 -18.94
CA LEU A 1 -2.22 -12.69 -18.06
C LEU A 1 -2.50 -12.21 -16.64
N ARG A 2 -2.86 -13.14 -15.74
CA ARG A 2 -2.70 -12.99 -14.28
C ARG A 2 -1.41 -13.74 -13.96
N LEU A 3 -0.57 -13.22 -13.07
CA LEU A 3 0.66 -13.91 -12.64
C LEU A 3 0.38 -15.21 -11.86
N GLY A 4 -0.89 -15.50 -11.56
CA GLY A 4 -1.27 -16.68 -10.77
C GLY A 4 -0.96 -16.54 -9.28
N LEU A 5 -0.47 -15.37 -8.86
CA LEU A 5 -0.05 -15.08 -7.50
C LEU A 5 -1.22 -14.58 -6.65
N THR A 6 -1.24 -15.04 -5.40
CA THR A 6 -2.03 -14.53 -4.29
C THR A 6 -1.38 -13.27 -3.70
N VAL A 7 -2.12 -12.52 -2.89
CA VAL A 7 -1.59 -11.30 -2.28
C VAL A 7 -0.41 -11.59 -1.34
N GLY A 8 -0.48 -12.68 -0.55
CA GLY A 8 0.63 -13.06 0.33
C GLY A 8 1.90 -13.48 -0.42
N GLU A 9 1.76 -14.07 -1.62
CA GLU A 9 2.91 -14.42 -2.46
C GLU A 9 3.60 -13.17 -3.03
N LEU A 10 2.86 -12.07 -3.26
CA LEU A 10 3.46 -10.83 -3.75
C LEU A 10 4.42 -10.22 -2.73
N ASP A 11 4.03 -10.19 -1.47
CA ASP A 11 4.89 -9.64 -0.42
C ASP A 11 6.17 -10.48 -0.23
N ALA A 12 6.03 -11.81 -0.20
CA ALA A 12 7.17 -12.72 -0.12
C ALA A 12 8.16 -12.53 -1.28
N LEU A 13 7.65 -12.36 -2.51
CA LEU A 13 8.48 -12.08 -3.69
C LEU A 13 9.15 -10.71 -3.62
N ALA A 14 8.43 -9.66 -3.20
CA ALA A 14 8.98 -8.32 -3.08
C ALA A 14 10.09 -8.24 -2.01
N SER A 15 9.89 -8.92 -0.88
CA SER A 15 10.85 -8.98 0.22
C SER A 15 12.12 -9.74 -0.17
N ALA A 16 11.99 -10.81 -0.97
CA ALA A 16 13.11 -11.63 -1.43
C ALA A 16 13.92 -11.01 -2.59
N ALA A 17 13.53 -9.85 -3.12
CA ALA A 17 14.18 -9.25 -4.28
C ALA A 17 15.61 -8.76 -3.97
N GLU A 18 16.61 -9.36 -4.61
CA GLU A 18 18.01 -8.88 -4.54
C GLU A 18 18.26 -7.61 -5.35
N ARG A 19 17.46 -7.39 -6.39
CA ARG A 19 17.51 -6.20 -7.26
C ARG A 19 16.11 -5.80 -7.66
N THR A 20 15.84 -4.51 -7.69
CA THR A 20 14.56 -3.97 -8.18
C THR A 20 14.59 -3.75 -9.69
N VAL A 21 13.49 -4.07 -10.35
CA VAL A 21 13.20 -3.70 -11.74
C VAL A 21 12.37 -2.42 -11.74
N ARG A 22 12.92 -1.30 -12.23
CA ARG A 22 12.15 -0.05 -12.27
C ARG A 22 11.10 -0.07 -13.37
N LEU A 23 9.87 0.29 -13.01
CA LEU A 23 8.78 0.57 -13.95
C LEU A 23 8.79 2.05 -14.33
N GLY A 24 8.55 2.36 -15.60
CA GLY A 24 8.60 3.72 -16.15
C GLY A 24 7.27 4.47 -16.11
N SER A 25 6.16 3.79 -15.79
CA SER A 25 4.83 4.38 -15.76
C SER A 25 4.00 3.91 -14.57
N PHE A 26 3.23 4.83 -13.99
CA PHE A 26 2.18 4.52 -12.99
C PHE A 26 0.85 4.07 -13.62
N CYS A 27 0.68 4.28 -14.93
CA CYS A 27 -0.55 3.89 -15.63
C CYS A 27 -0.64 2.37 -15.66
N THR A 28 -1.63 1.79 -14.96
CA THR A 28 -1.78 0.33 -14.83
C THR A 28 -1.79 -0.42 -16.17
N VAL A 29 -2.29 0.22 -17.25
CA VAL A 29 -2.27 -0.35 -18.61
C VAL A 29 -0.85 -0.43 -19.17
N PHE A 30 -0.05 0.62 -18.98
CA PHE A 30 1.34 0.65 -19.44
C PHE A 30 2.26 -0.16 -18.54
N SER A 31 2.13 -0.06 -17.21
CA SER A 31 2.90 -0.87 -16.25
C SER A 31 2.71 -2.37 -16.51
N LYS A 32 1.50 -2.81 -16.86
CA LYS A 32 1.25 -4.20 -17.26
C LYS A 32 2.05 -4.62 -18.50
N THR A 33 2.18 -3.71 -19.47
CA THR A 33 2.92 -3.97 -20.71
C THR A 33 4.42 -4.02 -20.44
N GLU A 34 4.94 -3.12 -19.59
CA GLU A 34 6.33 -3.13 -19.12
C GLU A 34 6.65 -4.41 -18.33
N ILE A 35 5.82 -4.78 -17.37
CA ILE A 35 5.95 -6.04 -16.60
C ILE A 35 6.05 -7.24 -17.54
N LEU A 36 5.20 -7.31 -18.57
CA LEU A 36 5.26 -8.39 -19.56
C LEU A 36 6.57 -8.38 -20.36
N SER A 37 7.09 -7.20 -20.67
CA SER A 37 8.38 -7.04 -21.36
C SER A 37 9.53 -7.55 -20.48
N HIS A 38 9.59 -7.15 -19.21
CA HIS A 38 10.60 -7.61 -18.26
C HIS A 38 10.56 -9.13 -18.05
N LEU A 39 9.37 -9.71 -17.92
CA LEU A 39 9.19 -11.17 -17.85
C LEU A 39 9.73 -11.88 -19.11
N ARG A 40 9.46 -11.34 -20.30
CA ARG A 40 9.97 -11.90 -21.57
C ARG A 40 11.47 -11.77 -21.71
N ASN A 41 12.06 -10.74 -21.11
CA ASN A 41 13.50 -10.53 -21.07
C ASN A 41 14.20 -11.39 -19.99
N GLY A 42 13.45 -12.20 -19.24
CA GLY A 42 13.99 -13.10 -18.23
C GLY A 42 14.39 -12.41 -16.93
N GLU A 43 13.83 -11.24 -16.63
CA GLU A 43 14.08 -10.58 -15.37
C GLU A 43 13.43 -11.33 -14.19
N PRO A 44 14.08 -11.37 -13.01
CA PRO A 44 13.54 -12.06 -11.84
C PRO A 44 12.18 -11.52 -11.43
N VAL A 45 11.23 -12.42 -11.15
CA VAL A 45 9.85 -12.04 -10.80
C VAL A 45 9.83 -11.24 -9.50
N GLU A 46 10.68 -11.59 -8.56
CA GLU A 46 10.91 -10.90 -7.29
C GLU A 46 11.21 -9.41 -7.52
N GLY A 47 12.16 -9.14 -8.42
CA GLY A 47 12.57 -7.78 -8.77
C GLY A 47 11.47 -6.99 -9.48
N ILE A 48 10.67 -7.65 -10.32
CA ILE A 48 9.51 -7.04 -10.98
C ILE A 48 8.42 -6.69 -9.97
N VAL A 49 8.14 -7.58 -9.01
CA VAL A 49 7.13 -7.34 -7.97
C VAL A 49 7.59 -6.23 -7.02
N ARG A 50 8.85 -6.24 -6.59
CA ARG A 50 9.45 -5.14 -5.81
C ARG A 50 9.36 -3.80 -6.56
N GLY A 51 9.61 -3.82 -7.87
CA GLY A 51 9.46 -2.67 -8.76
C GLY A 51 8.05 -2.11 -8.83
N ALA A 52 7.05 -2.99 -8.88
CA ALA A 52 5.65 -2.59 -8.83
C ALA A 52 5.30 -1.95 -7.48
N PHE A 53 5.83 -2.47 -6.36
CA PHE A 53 5.64 -1.86 -5.04
C PHE A 53 6.29 -0.48 -4.96
N GLU A 54 7.55 -0.34 -5.41
CA GLU A 54 8.23 0.95 -5.47
C GLU A 54 7.48 1.97 -6.33
N SER A 55 6.93 1.56 -7.48
CA SER A 55 6.12 2.42 -8.35
C SER A 55 4.87 2.95 -7.65
N VAL A 56 4.20 2.13 -6.84
CA VAL A 56 3.05 2.57 -6.03
C VAL A 56 3.49 3.57 -4.96
N VAL A 57 4.59 3.30 -4.27
CA VAL A 57 5.11 4.20 -3.23
C VAL A 57 5.55 5.53 -3.80
N GLU A 58 6.27 5.52 -4.93
CA GLU A 58 6.71 6.73 -5.63
C GLU A 58 5.50 7.58 -6.02
N ARG A 59 4.42 6.96 -6.53
CA ARG A 59 3.19 7.66 -6.84
C ARG A 59 2.55 8.32 -5.62
N ILE A 60 2.53 7.64 -4.47
CA ILE A 60 1.98 8.19 -3.22
C ILE A 60 2.77 9.44 -2.81
N VAL A 61 4.10 9.36 -2.84
CA VAL A 61 4.99 10.46 -2.44
C VAL A 61 4.93 11.65 -3.42
N GLU A 62 4.66 11.42 -4.70
CA GLU A 62 4.43 12.49 -5.68
C GLU A 62 3.11 13.24 -5.50
N MET A 63 2.10 12.58 -4.93
CA MET A 63 0.78 13.20 -4.78
C MET A 63 0.72 14.22 -3.66
N ASP A 64 1.48 14.00 -2.57
CA ASP A 64 1.48 14.89 -1.41
C ASP A 64 2.79 14.73 -0.60
N PRO A 65 3.41 15.83 -0.12
CA PRO A 65 4.49 15.73 0.86
C PRO A 65 3.98 15.08 2.16
N LEU A 66 4.43 13.85 2.42
CA LEU A 66 4.18 13.16 3.69
C LEU A 66 5.12 13.71 4.77
N ASP A 67 4.64 14.65 5.57
CA ASP A 67 5.35 15.23 6.70
C ASP A 67 4.83 14.74 8.07
N GLY A 68 5.54 15.10 9.14
CA GLY A 68 5.18 14.71 10.51
C GLY A 68 5.04 13.20 10.74
N LEU A 69 4.00 12.84 11.50
CA LEU A 69 3.63 11.47 11.86
C LEU A 69 2.92 10.79 10.68
N VAL A 70 3.50 9.71 10.17
CA VAL A 70 2.93 8.96 9.04
C VAL A 70 2.30 7.68 9.57
N VAL A 71 1.02 7.47 9.24
CA VAL A 71 0.28 6.24 9.59
C VAL A 71 -0.23 5.60 8.30
N ALA A 72 0.19 4.36 8.03
CA ALA A 72 -0.24 3.59 6.88
C ALA A 72 -1.42 2.69 7.24
N THR A 73 -2.48 2.72 6.44
CA THR A 73 -3.70 1.93 6.66
C THR A 73 -4.23 1.31 5.37
N GLY A 74 -5.26 0.47 5.47
CA GLY A 74 -5.89 -0.20 4.34
C GLY A 74 -5.38 -1.62 4.10
N GLY A 75 -6.05 -2.34 3.19
CA GLY A 75 -5.76 -3.75 2.91
C GLY A 75 -4.38 -3.98 2.29
N VAL A 76 -3.88 -3.04 1.47
CA VAL A 76 -2.54 -3.17 0.87
C VAL A 76 -1.48 -3.28 1.96
N VAL A 77 -1.53 -2.38 2.94
CA VAL A 77 -0.63 -2.37 4.11
C VAL A 77 -0.82 -3.62 4.98
N ALA A 78 -2.06 -4.09 5.14
CA ALA A 78 -2.39 -5.27 5.93
C ALA A 78 -1.76 -6.57 5.40
N HIS A 79 -1.62 -6.69 4.08
CA HIS A 79 -1.20 -7.93 3.42
C HIS A 79 0.20 -7.84 2.79
N ASN A 80 0.82 -6.66 2.76
CA ASN A 80 2.11 -6.43 2.11
C ASN A 80 3.02 -5.54 2.99
N PRO A 81 3.56 -6.05 4.11
CA PRO A 81 4.48 -5.29 4.98
C PRO A 81 5.69 -4.73 4.24
N THR A 82 6.17 -5.36 3.16
CA THR A 82 7.28 -4.84 2.33
C THR A 82 6.97 -3.43 1.78
N ILE A 83 5.70 -3.10 1.50
CA ILE A 83 5.34 -1.74 1.07
C ILE A 83 5.63 -0.72 2.17
N VAL A 84 5.42 -1.08 3.44
CA VAL A 84 5.70 -0.18 4.58
C VAL A 84 7.19 0.06 4.72
N GLU A 85 8.01 -0.97 4.51
CA GLU A 85 9.47 -0.85 4.49
C GLU A 85 9.91 0.13 3.40
N ILE A 86 9.40 -0.02 2.18
CA ILE A 86 9.72 0.88 1.06
C ILE A 86 9.29 2.32 1.34
N ILE A 87 8.09 2.54 1.93
CA ILE A 87 7.65 3.88 2.32
C ILE A 87 8.58 4.45 3.40
N THR A 88 8.93 3.66 4.41
CA THR A 88 9.83 4.05 5.51
C THR A 88 11.20 4.48 4.99
N GLU A 89 11.80 3.67 4.11
CA GLU A 89 13.06 3.97 3.43
C GLU A 89 12.93 5.25 2.59
N ARG A 90 11.86 5.38 1.80
CA ARG A 90 11.65 6.50 0.89
C ARG A 90 11.44 7.84 1.60
N LEU A 91 10.82 7.81 2.77
CA LEU A 91 10.55 8.99 3.59
C LEU A 91 11.66 9.29 4.62
N GLY A 92 12.57 8.33 4.86
CA GLY A 92 13.63 8.43 5.86
C GLY A 92 13.09 8.60 7.29
N ARG A 93 11.90 8.06 7.57
CA ARG A 93 11.21 8.19 8.88
C ARG A 93 10.30 7.00 9.13
N GLU A 94 9.97 6.80 10.41
CA GLU A 94 9.06 5.74 10.85
C GLU A 94 7.65 5.92 10.28
N VAL A 95 7.09 4.80 9.79
CA VAL A 95 5.70 4.69 9.35
C VAL A 95 4.97 3.75 10.31
N ILE A 96 3.92 4.25 10.97
CA ILE A 96 3.15 3.47 11.93
C ILE A 96 2.08 2.66 11.20
N VAL A 97 1.94 1.40 11.59
CA VAL A 97 0.86 0.52 11.12
C VAL A 97 0.00 0.12 12.32
N PRO A 98 -1.31 0.41 12.33
CA PRO A 98 -2.22 -0.06 13.37
C PRO A 98 -2.33 -1.59 13.38
N GLU A 99 -2.77 -2.18 14.49
CA GLU A 99 -2.98 -3.65 14.61
C GLU A 99 -3.91 -4.22 13.52
N ALA A 100 -4.93 -3.44 13.15
CA ALA A 100 -5.96 -3.84 12.21
C ALA A 100 -6.10 -2.81 11.07
N PRO A 101 -5.07 -2.64 10.21
CA PRO A 101 -4.97 -1.50 9.29
C PRO A 101 -6.08 -1.53 8.23
N GLN A 102 -6.57 -2.72 7.84
CA GLN A 102 -7.67 -2.89 6.89
C GLN A 102 -9.02 -2.35 7.41
N PHE A 103 -9.21 -2.29 8.73
CA PHE A 103 -10.50 -1.96 9.35
C PHE A 103 -10.59 -0.54 9.90
N THR A 104 -9.54 0.27 9.77
CA THR A 104 -9.47 1.64 10.31
C THR A 104 -10.62 2.53 9.82
N GLY A 105 -10.99 2.43 8.54
CA GLY A 105 -12.12 3.18 7.98
C GLY A 105 -13.47 2.77 8.59
N ALA A 106 -13.71 1.47 8.76
CA ALA A 106 -14.93 0.96 9.39
C ALA A 106 -15.01 1.34 10.87
N LEU A 107 -13.88 1.28 11.59
CA LEU A 107 -13.77 1.76 12.95
C LEU A 107 -14.10 3.26 13.04
N GLY A 108 -13.55 4.08 12.15
CA GLY A 108 -13.85 5.51 12.08
C GLY A 108 -15.34 5.81 11.88
N ALA A 109 -16.01 5.04 11.01
CA ALA A 109 -17.45 5.15 10.81
C ALA A 109 -18.24 4.80 12.08
N ALA A 110 -17.89 3.71 12.77
CA ALA A 110 -18.54 3.30 14.01
C ALA A 110 -18.36 4.33 15.14
N LEU A 111 -17.15 4.89 15.29
CA LEU A 111 -16.85 5.95 16.26
C LEU A 111 -17.66 7.21 15.98
N THR A 112 -17.81 7.56 14.70
CA THR A 112 -18.58 8.73 14.26
C THR A 112 -20.07 8.56 14.55
N ALA A 113 -20.63 7.39 14.24
CA ALA A 113 -22.03 7.06 14.51
C ALA A 113 -22.34 7.13 16.01
N ARG A 114 -21.48 6.55 16.86
CA ARG A 114 -21.62 6.65 18.33
C ARG A 114 -21.60 8.09 18.81
N SER A 115 -20.65 8.89 18.33
CA SER A 115 -20.54 10.31 18.68
C SER A 115 -21.76 11.14 18.24
N LEU A 116 -22.43 10.75 17.16
CA LEU A 116 -23.68 11.37 16.72
C LEU A 116 -24.86 10.97 17.61
N ASP A 117 -24.97 9.69 17.97
CA ASP A 117 -25.99 9.20 18.89
C ASP A 117 -25.88 9.86 20.28
N ASP A 118 -24.67 9.92 20.83
CA ASP A 118 -24.40 10.58 22.12
C ASP A 118 -24.84 12.06 22.11
N ARG A 119 -24.58 12.77 21.01
CA ARG A 119 -25.04 14.16 20.82
C ARG A 119 -26.56 14.29 20.66
N ASN A 120 -27.21 13.34 19.98
CA ASN A 120 -28.66 13.35 19.83
C ASN A 120 -29.37 13.11 21.16
N ARG A 121 -28.85 12.18 21.97
CA ARG A 121 -29.34 11.91 23.33
C ARG A 121 -29.15 13.13 24.24
N ALA A 122 -27.98 13.78 24.20
CA ALA A 122 -27.72 15.00 24.97
C ALA A 122 -28.65 16.18 24.58
N ASN A 123 -29.09 16.23 23.32
CA ASN A 123 -29.99 17.26 22.80
C ASN A 123 -31.48 16.91 22.92
N GLY A 124 -31.85 15.83 23.62
CA GLY A 124 -33.24 15.45 23.87
C GLY A 124 -34.03 15.02 22.64
N LYS A 125 -33.36 14.57 21.57
CA LYS A 125 -33.99 14.07 20.33
C LYS A 125 -33.96 12.53 20.24
N GLY A 126 -34.11 11.86 21.38
CA GLY A 126 -34.13 10.39 21.48
C GLY A 126 -35.54 9.83 21.37
#